data_AF-A0A6V7W8M6-F1
#
_entry.id   AF-A0A6V7W8M6-F1
#
_cell.length_a   1.000
_cell.length_b   1.000
_cell.length_c   1.000
_cell.angle_alpha   90.00
_cell.angle_beta   90.00
_cell.angle_gamma   90.00
#
_symmetry.space_group_name_H-M   'P 1'
#
loop_
_entity.id
_entity.type
_entity.pdbx_description
1 polymer ?
#
loop_
_entity_poly.entity_id
_entity_poly.type
_entity_poly.pdbx_seq_one_letter_code
_entity_poly.pdbx_strand_id
1 'polypeptide(L)'
;MNNPTIHFQLREQLIIYCLNDVAILRESVLRFRHLIGEHTQKLDPFIAASTAAGLALTTLRRCFLPENWLVHSPEGGYLRGRRASAESQRYIKLFEKENPEAEGKVQCAQWAIGEAHVEDTGYRLDGLWYRSPPLRPLAIEYMGCYYHGCPICFPVRSQRLAAGKTAEELYERTQHRLWELEHQHGYALHVVWGHEMKERLNGNPGLKRQWWEIEYVKPMDPREDCLRGGRTEPFKLHHVCGNDEEILYIDIVSLYPYVMKAREFPIGHPTVLTRETLLNSLPWTRPNNNAYKGLLLVRVVPPTSIRGLPPLLGYRTHDGRLTFPLCAACADDRQQHQCHHSEKQRAWVSGYTHVEVNKALELGYKVIDVHEVWHYERWDPDLFKGYVNTFVGLKQQASGWPQGCETLEQKQRYVADFEQVEGIRLEMAKVEFNPGLRMIAKILANSLWGKLAQRVGGTEIRYARTPAEFHQILEDPTLDTLDFAHVSEEMDRCVVRKKAEFATAPETNCLPVAAFV
;
A
#
# COMPACT_ATOMS: atom_id res chain seq x y z
N MET A 1 -54.92 33.48 39.81
CA MET A 1 -53.53 33.01 40.01
C MET A 1 -52.76 33.43 38.77
N ASN A 2 -51.92 34.46 38.88
CA ASN A 2 -51.11 34.95 37.77
C ASN A 2 -50.00 33.94 37.48
N ASN A 3 -49.99 33.39 36.26
CA ASN A 3 -48.86 32.62 35.78
C ASN A 3 -47.70 33.61 35.52
N PRO A 4 -46.54 33.48 36.19
CA PRO A 4 -45.44 34.40 35.95
C PRO A 4 -44.93 34.23 34.53
N THR A 5 -44.94 35.32 33.76
CA THR A 5 -44.31 35.38 32.44
C THR A 5 -42.80 35.25 32.62
N ILE A 6 -42.25 34.06 32.38
CA ILE A 6 -40.80 33.86 32.40
C ILE A 6 -40.22 34.42 31.11
N HIS A 7 -39.51 35.54 31.20
CA HIS A 7 -38.78 36.10 30.05
C HIS A 7 -37.51 35.27 29.81
N PHE A 8 -37.43 34.60 28.66
CA PHE A 8 -36.25 33.85 28.25
C PHE A 8 -35.05 34.77 28.03
N GLN A 9 -34.01 34.63 28.85
CA GLN A 9 -32.76 35.37 28.69
C GLN A 9 -31.73 34.53 27.94
N LEU A 10 -31.60 34.79 26.63
CA LEU A 10 -30.71 34.02 25.75
C LEU A 10 -29.27 33.94 26.27
N ARG A 11 -28.71 35.06 26.77
CA ARG A 11 -27.32 35.11 27.26
C ARG A 11 -27.09 34.16 28.45
N GLU A 12 -28.00 34.15 29.42
CA GLU A 12 -27.90 33.28 30.60
C GLU A 12 -28.04 31.81 30.21
N GLN A 13 -28.97 31.51 29.31
CA GLN A 13 -29.19 30.15 28.82
C GLN A 13 -27.98 29.62 28.02
N LEU A 14 -27.33 30.48 27.23
CA LEU A 14 -26.09 30.13 26.53
C LEU A 14 -24.94 29.84 27.52
N ILE A 15 -24.81 30.64 28.60
CA ILE A 15 -23.78 30.39 29.63
C ILE A 15 -24.04 29.05 30.32
N ILE A 16 -25.29 28.77 30.73
CA ILE A 16 -25.67 27.51 31.35
C ILE A 16 -25.42 26.33 30.41
N TYR A 17 -25.80 26.46 29.13
CA TYR A 17 -25.53 25.45 28.12
C TYR A 17 -24.04 25.16 28.00
N CYS A 18 -23.19 26.19 27.85
CA CYS A 18 -21.75 26.01 27.73
C CYS A 18 -21.13 25.37 28.98
N LEU A 19 -21.55 25.77 30.18
CA LEU A 19 -21.07 25.18 31.43
C LEU A 19 -21.46 23.71 31.55
N ASN A 20 -22.71 23.37 31.22
CA ASN A 20 -23.19 22.00 31.22
C ASN A 20 -22.48 21.14 30.16
N ASP A 21 -22.25 21.68 28.97
CA ASP A 21 -21.56 20.97 27.89
C ASP A 21 -20.12 20.63 28.27
N VAL A 22 -19.38 21.59 28.86
CA VAL A 22 -18.03 21.34 29.39
C VAL A 22 -18.04 20.34 30.55
N ALA A 23 -19.03 20.39 31.45
CA ALA A 23 -19.15 19.43 32.55
C ALA A 23 -19.41 18.01 32.02
N ILE A 24 -20.35 17.85 31.08
CA ILE A 24 -20.66 16.56 30.43
C ILE A 24 -19.42 16.03 29.71
N LEU A 25 -18.70 16.88 28.98
CA LEU A 25 -17.46 16.51 28.29
C LEU A 25 -16.41 16.01 29.29
N ARG A 26 -16.22 16.70 30.42
CA ARG A 26 -15.27 16.30 31.46
C ARG A 26 -15.61 14.94 32.05
N GLU A 27 -16.86 14.73 32.48
CA GLU A 27 -17.27 13.44 33.05
C GLU A 27 -17.18 12.31 32.02
N SER A 28 -17.51 12.60 30.75
CA SER A 28 -17.38 11.64 29.64
C SER A 28 -15.93 11.25 29.39
N VAL A 29 -14.99 12.21 29.43
CA VAL A 29 -13.56 11.98 29.29
C VAL A 29 -13.03 11.11 30.43
N LEU A 30 -13.41 11.41 31.68
CA LEU A 30 -13.00 10.61 32.84
C LEU A 30 -13.53 9.18 32.74
N ARG A 31 -14.81 9.01 32.35
CA ARG A 31 -15.40 7.69 32.16
C ARG A 31 -14.73 6.91 31.03
N PHE A 32 -14.42 7.57 29.91
CA PHE A 32 -13.70 6.95 28.80
C PHE A 32 -12.30 6.48 29.21
N ARG A 33 -11.54 7.30 29.95
CA ARG A 33 -10.21 6.92 30.49
C ARG A 33 -10.29 5.68 31.35
N HIS A 34 -11.27 5.65 32.25
CA HIS A 34 -11.48 4.51 33.13
C HIS A 34 -11.79 3.23 32.34
N LEU A 35 -12.77 3.26 31.43
CA LEU A 35 -13.16 2.11 30.62
C LEU A 35 -12.01 1.58 29.75
N ILE A 36 -11.22 2.46 29.14
CA ILE A 36 -10.03 2.04 28.40
C ILE A 36 -9.03 1.39 29.34
N GLY A 37 -8.69 2.04 30.46
CA GLY A 37 -7.71 1.55 31.42
C GLY A 37 -8.04 0.17 31.98
N GLU A 38 -9.32 -0.10 32.26
CA GLU A 38 -9.81 -1.41 32.73
C GLU A 38 -9.54 -2.55 31.74
N HIS A 39 -9.60 -2.26 30.44
CA HIS A 39 -9.52 -3.28 29.39
C HIS A 39 -8.21 -3.28 28.58
N THR A 40 -7.28 -2.36 28.87
CA THR A 40 -6.04 -2.18 28.10
C THR A 40 -4.78 -2.08 28.97
N GLN A 41 -4.74 -2.86 30.06
CA GLN A 41 -3.61 -2.87 31.01
C GLN A 41 -3.26 -1.48 31.55
N LYS A 42 -4.27 -0.71 31.96
CA LYS A 42 -4.16 0.65 32.51
C LYS A 42 -3.51 1.66 31.56
N LEU A 43 -3.64 1.44 30.25
CA LEU A 43 -3.21 2.41 29.27
C LEU A 43 -4.10 3.66 29.34
N ASP A 44 -3.46 4.83 29.37
CA ASP A 44 -4.16 6.10 29.31
C ASP A 44 -4.42 6.47 27.85
N PRO A 45 -5.69 6.58 27.41
CA PRO A 45 -5.99 6.78 26.00
C PRO A 45 -5.43 8.09 25.45
N PHE A 46 -5.36 9.16 26.25
CA PHE A 46 -4.95 10.49 25.80
C PHE A 46 -3.43 10.66 25.76
N ILE A 47 -2.70 9.90 26.57
CA ILE A 47 -1.22 9.84 26.50
C ILE A 47 -0.79 8.89 25.38
N ALA A 48 -1.49 7.78 25.23
CA ALA A 48 -1.09 6.71 24.30
C ALA A 48 -1.36 7.04 22.83
N ALA A 49 -2.44 7.77 22.51
CA ALA A 49 -2.78 8.14 21.15
C ALA A 49 -3.79 9.30 21.07
N SER A 50 -3.65 10.15 20.06
CA SER A 50 -4.62 11.22 19.76
C SER A 50 -5.82 10.75 18.92
N THR A 51 -5.85 9.49 18.48
CA THR A 51 -6.90 8.94 17.63
C THR A 51 -7.29 7.53 18.07
N ALA A 52 -8.54 7.14 17.83
CA ALA A 52 -9.02 5.79 18.13
C ALA A 52 -8.24 4.70 17.39
N ALA A 53 -7.85 4.96 16.14
CA ALA A 53 -7.01 4.05 15.36
C ALA A 53 -5.59 3.91 15.94
N GLY A 54 -5.01 5.03 16.41
CA GLY A 54 -3.74 5.00 17.15
C GLY A 54 -3.88 4.21 18.46
N LEU A 55 -4.97 4.43 19.21
CA LEU A 55 -5.24 3.71 20.46
C LEU A 55 -5.37 2.20 20.22
N ALA A 56 -6.06 1.80 19.15
CA ALA A 56 -6.18 0.40 18.73
C ALA A 56 -4.81 -0.24 18.50
N LEU A 57 -3.94 0.41 17.74
CA LEU A 57 -2.60 -0.09 17.47
C LEU A 57 -1.70 -0.09 18.72
N THR A 58 -1.72 0.95 19.54
CA THR A 58 -0.95 0.97 20.79
C THR A 58 -1.41 -0.14 21.74
N THR A 59 -2.71 -0.40 21.78
CA THR A 59 -3.28 -1.51 22.57
C THR A 59 -2.81 -2.87 22.04
N LEU A 60 -2.83 -3.08 20.71
CA LEU A 60 -2.26 -4.28 20.10
C LEU A 60 -0.80 -4.45 20.50
N ARG A 61 0.03 -3.42 20.26
CA ARG A 61 1.48 -3.45 20.53
C ARG A 61 1.82 -3.72 21.99
N ARG A 62 1.07 -3.14 22.91
CA ARG A 62 1.34 -3.25 24.36
C ARG A 62 0.81 -4.53 24.97
N CYS A 63 -0.37 -4.98 24.54
CA CYS A 63 -1.10 -6.02 25.27
C CYS A 63 -1.09 -7.39 24.57
N PHE A 64 -0.84 -7.43 23.26
CA PHE A 64 -1.07 -8.64 22.46
C PHE A 64 0.07 -9.01 21.53
N LEU A 65 0.90 -8.04 21.11
CA LEU A 65 1.94 -8.27 20.12
C LEU A 65 3.27 -8.66 20.77
N PRO A 66 3.89 -9.79 20.39
CA PRO A 66 5.25 -10.11 20.78
C PRO A 66 6.27 -9.12 20.22
N GLU A 67 7.44 -9.04 20.86
CA GLU A 67 8.55 -8.22 20.36
C GLU A 67 9.01 -8.68 18.98
N ASN A 68 9.27 -7.73 18.07
CA ASN A 68 9.82 -7.96 16.73
C ASN A 68 8.96 -8.83 15.77
N TRP A 69 7.66 -8.98 16.03
CA TRP A 69 6.75 -9.75 15.16
C TRP A 69 6.28 -8.97 13.91
N LEU A 70 5.83 -7.73 14.11
CA LEU A 70 5.43 -6.85 13.01
C LEU A 70 6.64 -6.08 12.49
N VAL A 71 6.87 -6.19 11.19
CA VAL A 71 7.96 -5.50 10.49
C VAL A 71 7.42 -4.31 9.72
N HIS A 72 8.13 -3.19 9.88
CA HIS A 72 7.89 -2.01 9.06
C HIS A 72 8.31 -2.27 7.61
N SER A 73 7.39 -2.05 6.69
CA SER A 73 7.67 -2.15 5.25
C SER A 73 7.88 -0.76 4.67
N PRO A 74 8.93 -0.55 3.86
CA PRO A 74 9.17 0.74 3.24
C PRO A 74 8.02 1.12 2.31
N GLU A 75 7.61 2.39 2.37
CA GLU A 75 6.59 2.94 1.49
C GLU A 75 7.03 2.82 0.03
N GLY A 76 6.19 2.25 -0.81
CA GLY A 76 6.46 1.98 -2.23
C GLY A 76 7.43 0.84 -2.53
N GLY A 77 7.77 0.02 -1.53
CA GLY A 77 8.44 -1.26 -1.73
C GLY A 77 9.91 -1.30 -1.36
N TYR A 78 10.44 -2.51 -1.13
CA TYR A 78 11.85 -2.73 -0.78
C TYR A 78 12.82 -2.31 -1.90
N LEU A 79 12.34 -2.20 -3.15
CA LEU A 79 13.16 -1.83 -4.30
C LEU A 79 12.99 -0.36 -4.72
N ARG A 80 12.14 0.45 -4.06
CA ARG A 80 11.84 1.84 -4.44
C ARG A 80 13.06 2.76 -4.45
N GLY A 81 14.04 2.52 -3.58
CA GLY A 81 15.23 3.36 -3.42
C GLY A 81 16.26 3.28 -4.55
N ARG A 82 15.96 2.52 -5.61
CA ARG A 82 16.85 2.27 -6.75
C ARG A 82 16.63 3.32 -7.83
N ARG A 83 17.71 3.80 -8.43
CA ARG A 83 17.70 4.98 -9.31
C ARG A 83 17.93 4.56 -10.76
N ALA A 84 16.90 4.01 -11.38
CA ALA A 84 16.95 3.66 -12.79
C ALA A 84 15.84 4.35 -13.60
N SER A 85 16.21 4.79 -14.80
CA SER A 85 15.24 5.29 -15.77
C SER A 85 14.59 4.13 -16.53
N ALA A 86 13.34 4.29 -16.97
CA ALA A 86 12.69 3.28 -17.81
C ALA A 86 13.48 3.02 -19.11
N GLU A 87 14.18 4.05 -19.63
CA GLU A 87 15.02 3.92 -20.80
C GLU A 87 16.27 3.07 -20.53
N SER A 88 16.97 3.28 -19.41
CA SER A 88 18.16 2.48 -19.07
C SER A 88 17.80 1.00 -18.87
N GLN A 89 16.68 0.72 -18.23
CA GLN A 89 16.21 -0.65 -18.02
C GLN A 89 15.79 -1.33 -19.33
N ARG A 90 15.13 -0.61 -20.24
CA ARG A 90 14.84 -1.14 -21.59
C ARG A 90 16.12 -1.38 -22.38
N TYR A 91 17.10 -0.49 -22.24
CA TYR A 91 18.39 -0.62 -22.91
C TYR A 91 19.14 -1.88 -22.45
N ILE A 92 19.18 -2.16 -21.15
CA ILE A 92 19.79 -3.37 -20.61
C ILE A 92 19.15 -4.63 -21.19
N LYS A 93 17.81 -4.67 -21.27
CA LYS A 93 17.10 -5.79 -21.90
C LYS A 93 17.34 -5.91 -23.40
N LEU A 94 17.50 -4.79 -24.09
CA LEU A 94 17.91 -4.80 -25.50
C LEU A 94 19.33 -5.34 -25.63
N PHE A 95 20.26 -4.88 -24.79
CA PHE A 95 21.64 -5.34 -24.75
C PHE A 95 21.73 -6.86 -24.54
N GLU A 96 20.98 -7.42 -23.60
CA GLU A 96 20.90 -8.87 -23.37
C GLU A 96 20.38 -9.62 -24.61
N LYS A 97 19.42 -9.06 -25.35
CA LYS A 97 18.93 -9.67 -26.60
C LYS A 97 19.96 -9.61 -27.74
N GLU A 98 20.77 -8.56 -27.78
CA GLU A 98 21.82 -8.37 -28.77
C GLU A 98 23.08 -9.18 -28.44
N ASN A 99 23.26 -9.57 -27.17
CA ASN A 99 24.40 -10.32 -26.65
C ASN A 99 23.89 -11.52 -25.83
N PRO A 100 23.50 -12.63 -26.48
CA PRO A 100 22.86 -13.78 -25.83
C PRO A 100 23.68 -14.37 -24.66
N GLU A 101 25.00 -14.27 -24.69
CA GLU A 101 25.87 -14.72 -23.61
C GLU A 101 25.71 -13.92 -22.31
N ALA A 102 25.17 -12.70 -22.39
CA ALA A 102 24.85 -11.81 -21.27
C ALA A 102 23.41 -11.98 -20.77
N GLU A 103 22.56 -12.75 -21.46
CA GLU A 103 21.15 -12.93 -21.11
C GLU A 103 20.97 -13.42 -19.67
N GLY A 104 20.28 -12.61 -18.85
CA GLY A 104 20.02 -12.92 -17.45
C GLY A 104 21.23 -12.74 -16.53
N LYS A 105 22.34 -12.20 -17.03
CA LYS A 105 23.61 -12.04 -16.28
C LYS A 105 24.01 -10.59 -16.07
N VAL A 106 23.25 -9.62 -16.60
CA VAL A 106 23.49 -8.20 -16.39
C VAL A 106 22.80 -7.76 -15.10
N GLN A 107 23.59 -7.54 -14.04
CA GLN A 107 23.10 -7.00 -12.78
C GLN A 107 22.60 -5.57 -12.98
N CYS A 108 21.36 -5.28 -12.58
CA CYS A 108 20.75 -3.96 -12.72
C CYS A 108 19.79 -3.62 -11.56
N ALA A 109 19.18 -2.44 -11.62
CA ALA A 109 18.19 -1.99 -10.62
C ALA A 109 16.98 -2.91 -10.44
N GLN A 110 16.69 -3.80 -11.37
CA GLN A 110 15.59 -4.77 -11.25
C GLN A 110 15.95 -6.03 -10.45
N TRP A 111 17.23 -6.30 -10.16
CA TRP A 111 17.66 -7.51 -9.44
C TRP A 111 17.46 -7.42 -7.93
N ALA A 112 17.22 -8.49 -7.19
CA ALA A 112 16.89 -8.45 -5.77
C ALA A 112 18.02 -7.83 -4.92
N ILE A 113 19.27 -8.01 -5.34
CA ILE A 113 20.46 -7.39 -4.75
C ILE A 113 20.69 -5.93 -5.18
N GLY A 114 20.03 -5.49 -6.26
CA GLY A 114 20.09 -4.13 -6.79
C GLY A 114 21.20 -3.88 -7.80
N GLU A 115 21.37 -2.60 -8.14
CA GLU A 115 22.45 -2.07 -8.99
C GLU A 115 23.81 -2.44 -8.40
N ALA A 116 24.80 -2.67 -9.25
CA ALA A 116 26.16 -2.86 -8.78
C ALA A 116 26.73 -1.56 -8.20
N HIS A 117 27.30 -1.65 -7.01
CA HIS A 117 28.03 -0.57 -6.37
C HIS A 117 29.52 -0.74 -6.62
N VAL A 118 30.17 0.34 -7.03
CA VAL A 118 31.63 0.38 -7.08
C VAL A 118 32.12 0.78 -5.70
N GLU A 119 32.87 -0.13 -5.07
CA GLU A 119 33.44 0.06 -3.73
C GLU A 119 34.20 1.40 -3.65
N ASP A 120 34.11 2.04 -2.48
CA ASP A 120 34.80 3.30 -2.13
C ASP A 120 34.46 4.57 -2.93
N THR A 121 33.65 4.48 -3.99
CA THR A 121 33.18 5.65 -4.77
C THR A 121 31.74 6.05 -4.50
N GLY A 122 30.91 5.08 -4.05
CA GLY A 122 29.47 5.24 -3.98
C GLY A 122 28.76 5.28 -5.34
N TYR A 123 29.47 4.99 -6.45
CA TYR A 123 28.86 4.90 -7.78
C TYR A 123 27.94 3.69 -7.88
N ARG A 124 26.80 3.90 -8.53
CA ARG A 124 25.80 2.88 -8.88
C ARG A 124 25.74 2.76 -10.39
N LEU A 125 26.01 1.57 -10.91
CA LEU A 125 26.02 1.31 -12.35
C LEU A 125 24.60 0.98 -12.84
N ASP A 126 24.23 1.46 -14.03
CA ASP A 126 22.95 1.08 -14.65
C ASP A 126 22.88 -0.44 -14.89
N GLY A 127 23.96 -1.01 -15.45
CA GLY A 127 24.13 -2.45 -15.65
C GLY A 127 25.57 -2.91 -15.44
N LEU A 128 25.77 -4.10 -14.88
CA LEU A 128 27.09 -4.73 -14.75
C LEU A 128 27.04 -6.19 -15.20
N TRP A 129 27.90 -6.54 -16.15
CA TRP A 129 28.07 -7.93 -16.59
C TRP A 129 29.46 -8.45 -16.20
N TYR A 130 29.49 -9.38 -15.25
CA TYR A 130 30.71 -10.09 -14.86
C TYR A 130 31.09 -11.09 -15.94
N ARG A 131 32.16 -10.78 -16.68
CA ARG A 131 32.68 -11.63 -17.76
C ARG A 131 33.80 -12.52 -17.23
N SER A 132 33.95 -13.69 -17.84
CA SER A 132 35.02 -14.61 -17.47
C SER A 132 36.39 -14.03 -17.85
N PRO A 133 37.42 -14.21 -17.00
CA PRO A 133 38.80 -13.86 -17.37
C PRO A 133 39.20 -14.45 -18.73
N PRO A 134 39.98 -13.74 -19.56
CA PRO A 134 40.72 -12.49 -19.26
C PRO A 134 39.90 -11.20 -19.46
N LEU A 135 38.60 -11.28 -19.74
CA LEU A 135 37.78 -10.10 -19.97
C LEU A 135 37.49 -9.35 -18.67
N ARG A 136 37.66 -8.02 -18.68
CA ARG A 136 37.24 -7.14 -17.58
C ARG A 136 35.72 -7.19 -17.41
N PRO A 137 35.15 -7.02 -16.21
CA PRO A 137 33.72 -6.80 -16.05
C PRO A 137 33.25 -5.62 -16.91
N LEU A 138 32.08 -5.74 -17.54
CA LEU A 138 31.55 -4.71 -18.43
C LEU A 138 30.50 -3.88 -17.70
N ALA A 139 30.80 -2.61 -17.42
CA ALA A 139 29.85 -1.65 -16.93
C ALA A 139 29.10 -1.02 -18.11
N ILE A 140 27.77 -1.11 -18.08
CA ILE A 140 26.84 -0.56 -19.07
C ILE A 140 26.21 0.68 -18.46
N GLU A 141 26.35 1.82 -19.12
CA GLU A 141 25.88 3.12 -18.63
C GLU A 141 24.99 3.80 -19.67
N TYR A 142 23.76 4.12 -19.30
CA TYR A 142 22.81 4.82 -20.18
C TYR A 142 22.75 6.31 -19.80
N MET A 143 23.40 7.13 -20.62
CA MET A 143 23.55 8.55 -20.36
C MET A 143 22.33 9.33 -20.88
N GLY A 144 21.34 9.52 -20.01
CA GLY A 144 20.24 10.46 -20.28
C GLY A 144 20.80 11.88 -20.49
N CYS A 145 20.65 12.42 -21.70
CA CYS A 145 21.37 13.64 -22.13
C CYS A 145 21.19 14.84 -21.19
N TYR A 146 19.97 15.03 -20.66
CA TYR A 146 19.63 16.13 -19.74
C TYR A 146 20.31 16.00 -18.37
N TYR A 147 20.50 14.77 -17.88
CA TYR A 147 21.08 14.49 -16.58
C TYR A 147 22.62 14.45 -16.61
N HIS A 148 23.20 14.19 -17.79
CA HIS A 148 24.64 13.98 -17.98
C HIS A 148 25.32 15.06 -18.85
N GLY A 149 24.60 16.14 -19.18
CA GLY A 149 25.21 17.32 -19.82
C GLY A 149 25.69 17.09 -21.26
N CYS A 150 25.02 16.24 -22.05
CA CYS A 150 25.45 15.87 -23.40
C CYS A 150 25.87 17.08 -24.26
N PRO A 151 27.10 17.11 -24.83
CA PRO A 151 27.60 18.26 -25.59
C PRO A 151 26.86 18.48 -26.92
N ILE A 152 26.29 17.42 -27.50
CA ILE A 152 25.53 17.49 -28.75
C ILE A 152 24.14 18.06 -28.51
N CYS A 153 23.42 17.54 -27.51
CA CYS A 153 22.06 18.01 -27.22
C CYS A 153 22.00 19.37 -26.52
N PHE A 154 23.05 19.73 -25.77
CA PHE A 154 23.14 20.97 -25.01
C PHE A 154 24.42 21.73 -25.37
N PRO A 155 24.48 22.35 -26.57
CA PRO A 155 25.69 23.05 -27.03
C PRO A 155 25.96 24.34 -26.23
N VAL A 156 24.94 24.94 -25.63
CA VAL A 156 25.09 26.10 -24.73
C VAL A 156 25.51 25.60 -23.35
N ARG A 157 26.82 25.56 -23.09
CA ARG A 157 27.41 24.89 -21.93
C ARG A 157 27.05 25.52 -20.58
N SER A 158 26.68 26.80 -20.58
CA SER A 158 26.20 27.55 -19.40
C SER A 158 24.72 27.32 -19.06
N GLN A 159 23.96 26.64 -19.93
CA GLN A 159 22.54 26.34 -19.68
C GLN A 159 22.39 25.46 -18.43
N ARG A 160 21.43 25.80 -17.55
CA ARG A 160 21.10 25.00 -16.36
C ARG A 160 20.20 23.82 -16.72
N LEU A 161 20.59 22.63 -16.29
CA LEU A 161 19.90 21.36 -16.52
C LEU A 161 19.50 20.71 -15.18
N ALA A 162 19.67 19.39 -15.07
CA ALA A 162 19.29 18.61 -13.90
C ALA A 162 19.94 19.17 -12.62
N ALA A 163 19.13 19.26 -11.56
CA ALA A 163 19.53 19.79 -10.25
C ALA A 163 20.12 21.22 -10.30
N GLY A 164 19.76 22.01 -11.32
CA GLY A 164 20.19 23.41 -11.46
C GLY A 164 21.66 23.60 -11.84
N LYS A 165 22.38 22.52 -12.16
CA LYS A 165 23.79 22.54 -12.59
C LYS A 165 23.94 22.92 -14.05
N THR A 166 25.08 23.49 -14.42
CA THR A 166 25.34 23.80 -15.84
C THR A 166 25.56 22.53 -16.65
N ALA A 167 25.30 22.60 -17.96
CA ALA A 167 25.56 21.49 -18.86
C ALA A 167 27.04 21.06 -18.85
N GLU A 168 27.97 22.02 -18.70
CA GLU A 168 29.40 21.74 -18.54
C GLU A 168 29.71 20.96 -17.26
N GLU A 169 29.25 21.43 -16.11
CA GLU A 169 29.47 20.77 -14.82
C GLU A 169 28.96 19.32 -14.81
N LEU A 170 27.80 19.07 -15.43
CA LEU A 170 27.26 17.71 -15.53
C LEU A 170 28.10 16.81 -16.44
N TYR A 171 28.59 17.36 -17.54
CA TYR A 171 29.42 16.63 -18.48
C TYR A 171 30.80 16.30 -17.90
N GLU A 172 31.49 17.27 -17.30
CA GLU A 172 32.78 17.06 -16.63
C GLU A 172 32.68 15.97 -15.56
N ARG A 173 31.63 16.03 -14.72
CA ARG A 173 31.37 14.98 -13.72
C ARG A 173 31.11 13.62 -14.35
N THR A 174 30.41 13.57 -15.48
CA THR A 174 30.15 12.33 -16.22
C THR A 174 31.45 11.76 -16.78
N GLN A 175 32.28 12.58 -17.41
CA GLN A 175 33.57 12.16 -17.96
C GLN A 175 34.54 11.70 -16.87
N HIS A 176 34.61 12.42 -15.74
CA HIS A 176 35.42 12.02 -14.59
C HIS A 176 35.00 10.64 -14.06
N ARG A 177 33.70 10.44 -13.85
CA ARG A 177 33.15 9.13 -13.43
C ARG A 177 33.54 8.02 -14.39
N LEU A 178 33.33 8.22 -15.70
CA LEU A 178 33.68 7.22 -16.71
C LEU A 178 35.19 6.91 -16.69
N TRP A 179 36.03 7.93 -16.59
CA TRP A 179 37.47 7.76 -16.49
C TRP A 179 37.88 6.91 -15.27
N GLU A 180 37.32 7.20 -14.08
CA GLU A 180 37.59 6.43 -12.86
C GLU A 180 37.14 4.98 -12.99
N LEU A 181 35.93 4.73 -13.50
CA LEU A 181 35.41 3.38 -13.71
C LEU A 181 36.36 2.55 -14.58
N GLU A 182 36.87 3.13 -15.67
CA GLU A 182 37.76 2.42 -16.58
C GLU A 182 39.19 2.25 -16.05
N HIS A 183 39.79 3.32 -15.53
CA HIS A 183 41.23 3.39 -15.25
C HIS A 183 41.59 3.11 -13.79
N GLN A 184 40.69 3.37 -12.85
CA GLN A 184 40.93 3.14 -11.43
C GLN A 184 40.26 1.86 -10.93
N HIS A 185 39.08 1.54 -11.46
CA HIS A 185 38.31 0.37 -11.02
C HIS A 185 38.32 -0.80 -12.01
N GLY A 186 38.99 -0.65 -13.16
CA GLY A 186 39.25 -1.75 -14.07
C GLY A 186 38.02 -2.27 -14.83
N TYR A 187 36.95 -1.48 -14.98
CA TYR A 187 35.79 -1.86 -15.78
C TYR A 187 36.03 -1.59 -17.27
N ALA A 188 35.61 -2.52 -18.13
CA ALA A 188 35.32 -2.16 -19.51
C ALA A 188 34.02 -1.35 -19.54
N LEU A 189 33.93 -0.32 -20.39
CA LEU A 189 32.77 0.54 -20.46
C LEU A 189 31.97 0.32 -21.75
N HIS A 190 30.65 0.28 -21.60
CA HIS A 190 29.68 0.35 -22.69
C HIS A 190 28.72 1.50 -22.40
N VAL A 191 29.04 2.68 -22.96
CA VAL A 191 28.28 3.91 -22.72
C VAL A 191 27.38 4.18 -23.91
N VAL A 192 26.10 4.46 -23.64
CA VAL A 192 25.14 4.86 -24.68
C VAL A 192 24.45 6.14 -24.27
N TRP A 193 24.46 7.14 -25.15
CA TRP A 193 23.70 8.36 -24.91
C TRP A 193 22.26 8.23 -25.38
N GLY A 194 21.34 8.87 -24.65
CA GLY A 194 19.91 8.82 -25.00
C GLY A 194 19.59 9.34 -26.41
N HIS A 195 20.36 10.31 -26.92
CA HIS A 195 20.17 10.80 -28.29
C HIS A 195 20.65 9.81 -29.36
N GLU A 196 21.78 9.13 -29.14
CA GLU A 196 22.28 8.07 -30.02
C GLU A 196 21.27 6.92 -30.10
N MET A 197 20.71 6.53 -28.95
CA MET A 197 19.67 5.51 -28.92
C MET A 197 18.43 5.97 -29.70
N LYS A 198 18.00 7.21 -29.53
CA LYS A 198 16.86 7.78 -30.26
C LYS A 198 17.11 7.80 -31.78
N GLU A 199 18.31 8.17 -32.22
CA GLU A 199 18.72 8.11 -33.62
C GLU A 199 18.71 6.67 -34.14
N ARG A 200 19.26 5.72 -33.38
CA ARG A 200 19.25 4.29 -33.70
C ARG A 200 17.83 3.75 -33.88
N LEU A 201 16.90 4.15 -33.01
CA LEU A 201 15.47 3.77 -33.11
C LEU A 201 14.80 4.43 -34.33
N ASN A 202 15.14 5.67 -34.66
CA ASN A 202 14.56 6.35 -35.83
C ASN A 202 15.07 5.78 -37.15
N GLY A 203 16.34 5.37 -37.21
CA GLY A 203 16.95 4.75 -38.39
C GLY A 203 16.55 3.28 -38.62
N ASN A 204 15.96 2.61 -37.62
CA ASN A 204 15.61 1.19 -37.71
C ASN A 204 14.19 0.92 -37.18
N PRO A 205 13.16 0.86 -38.07
CA PRO A 205 11.78 0.58 -37.69
C PRO A 205 11.59 -0.77 -36.98
N GLY A 206 12.38 -1.78 -37.34
CA GLY A 206 12.35 -3.10 -36.70
C GLY A 206 12.82 -3.05 -35.26
N LEU A 207 13.97 -2.42 -35.01
CA LEU A 207 14.49 -2.18 -33.67
C LEU A 207 13.54 -1.31 -32.85
N LYS A 208 12.93 -0.29 -33.47
CA LYS A 208 11.93 0.55 -32.81
C LYS A 208 10.76 -0.29 -32.29
N ARG A 209 10.25 -1.22 -33.11
CA ARG A 209 9.19 -2.14 -32.67
C ARG A 209 9.66 -3.00 -31.49
N GLN A 210 10.84 -3.62 -31.60
CA GLN A 210 11.40 -4.44 -30.52
C GLN A 210 11.60 -3.66 -29.21
N TRP A 211 12.07 -2.41 -29.28
CA TRP A 211 12.24 -1.54 -28.13
C TRP A 211 10.94 -1.30 -27.37
N TRP A 212 9.84 -1.04 -28.08
CA TRP A 212 8.53 -0.84 -27.47
C TRP A 212 7.85 -2.15 -27.04
N GLU A 213 8.31 -3.29 -27.56
CA GLU A 213 7.93 -4.61 -27.06
C GLU A 213 8.67 -5.03 -25.79
N ILE A 214 9.82 -4.41 -25.47
CA ILE A 214 10.51 -4.61 -24.20
C ILE A 214 9.68 -3.95 -23.10
N GLU A 215 9.02 -4.79 -22.33
CA GLU A 215 8.26 -4.34 -21.18
C GLU A 215 9.19 -3.95 -20.02
N TYR A 216 8.99 -2.73 -19.51
CA TYR A 216 9.57 -2.30 -18.26
C TYR A 216 8.51 -2.37 -17.17
N VAL A 217 8.65 -3.36 -16.29
CA VAL A 217 7.82 -3.49 -15.09
C VAL A 217 8.53 -2.77 -13.95
N LYS A 218 7.84 -1.82 -13.33
CA LYS A 218 8.32 -1.14 -12.12
C LYS A 218 8.31 -2.12 -10.96
N PRO A 219 9.20 -1.95 -9.96
CA PRO A 219 9.11 -2.76 -8.75
C PRO A 219 7.76 -2.64 -8.04
N MET A 220 7.40 -3.68 -7.31
CA MET A 220 6.12 -3.79 -6.62
C MET A 220 5.97 -2.72 -5.53
N ASP A 221 4.89 -1.97 -5.62
CA ASP A 221 4.41 -1.08 -4.55
C ASP A 221 3.24 -1.77 -3.84
N PRO A 222 3.40 -2.29 -2.61
CA PRO A 222 2.31 -2.97 -1.92
C PRO A 222 1.04 -2.14 -1.78
N ARG A 223 1.14 -0.80 -1.71
CA ARG A 223 -0.02 0.07 -1.58
C ARG A 223 -0.78 0.19 -2.89
N GLU A 224 -0.07 0.47 -3.97
CA GLU A 224 -0.70 0.69 -5.28
C GLU A 224 -1.07 -0.63 -5.96
N ASP A 225 -0.26 -1.66 -5.76
CA ASP A 225 -0.37 -2.94 -6.45
C ASP A 225 -1.16 -3.97 -5.66
N CYS A 226 -0.95 -4.13 -4.34
CA CYS A 226 -1.55 -5.24 -3.58
C CYS A 226 -2.74 -4.82 -2.70
N LEU A 227 -2.70 -3.64 -2.08
CA LEU A 227 -3.72 -3.21 -1.13
C LEU A 227 -4.99 -2.77 -1.88
N ARG A 228 -6.13 -3.37 -1.52
CA ARG A 228 -7.45 -3.04 -2.06
C ARG A 228 -8.44 -2.79 -0.92
N GLY A 229 -9.48 -2.00 -1.20
CA GLY A 229 -10.59 -1.82 -0.27
C GLY A 229 -11.66 -2.90 -0.44
N GLY A 230 -12.79 -2.73 0.23
CA GLY A 230 -13.95 -3.59 0.03
C GLY A 230 -14.44 -3.57 -1.43
N ARG A 231 -14.86 -4.73 -1.92
CA ARG A 231 -15.46 -4.86 -3.25
C ARG A 231 -16.90 -4.39 -3.21
N THR A 232 -17.21 -3.36 -3.99
CA THR A 232 -18.57 -2.91 -4.26
C THR A 232 -18.84 -3.07 -5.74
N GLU A 233 -19.77 -3.96 -6.09
CA GLU A 233 -20.11 -4.24 -7.49
C GLU A 233 -21.62 -4.38 -7.66
N PRO A 234 -22.27 -3.49 -8.44
CA PRO A 234 -23.68 -3.60 -8.75
C PRO A 234 -23.90 -4.54 -9.94
N PHE A 235 -24.59 -5.67 -9.71
CA PHE A 235 -25.04 -6.56 -10.80
C PHE A 235 -26.39 -6.13 -11.40
N LYS A 236 -27.21 -5.43 -10.60
CA LYS A 236 -28.51 -4.87 -10.99
C LYS A 236 -28.74 -3.57 -10.22
N LEU A 237 -29.01 -2.47 -10.93
CA LEU A 237 -29.15 -1.15 -10.31
C LEU A 237 -30.49 -0.97 -9.59
N HIS A 238 -31.55 -1.61 -10.09
CA HIS A 238 -32.89 -1.53 -9.51
C HIS A 238 -33.65 -2.82 -9.78
N HIS A 239 -34.37 -3.30 -8.77
CA HIS A 239 -35.23 -4.46 -8.87
C HIS A 239 -36.47 -4.26 -8.01
N VAL A 240 -37.62 -4.45 -8.63
CA VAL A 240 -38.90 -4.56 -7.93
C VAL A 240 -39.24 -6.05 -7.87
N CYS A 241 -39.55 -6.54 -6.67
CA CYS A 241 -39.99 -7.92 -6.47
C CYS A 241 -41.34 -8.16 -7.14
N GLY A 242 -41.52 -9.35 -7.72
CA GLY A 242 -42.85 -9.90 -8.00
C GLY A 242 -43.59 -10.30 -6.72
N ASN A 243 -44.83 -10.81 -6.87
CA ASN A 243 -45.65 -11.23 -5.73
C ASN A 243 -45.08 -12.45 -4.98
N ASP A 244 -44.30 -13.30 -5.66
CA ASP A 244 -43.70 -14.52 -5.11
C ASP A 244 -42.18 -14.39 -4.94
N GLU A 245 -41.67 -13.16 -4.83
CA GLU A 245 -40.23 -12.86 -4.76
C GLU A 245 -39.90 -12.02 -3.53
N GLU A 246 -38.80 -12.37 -2.86
CA GLU A 246 -38.29 -11.64 -1.70
C GLU A 246 -36.82 -11.28 -1.93
N ILE A 247 -36.39 -10.12 -1.42
CA ILE A 247 -34.98 -9.74 -1.40
C ILE A 247 -34.37 -10.20 -0.08
N LEU A 248 -33.40 -11.11 -0.18
CA LEU A 248 -32.58 -11.53 0.95
C LEU A 248 -31.37 -10.59 1.12
N TYR A 249 -31.19 -10.07 2.34
CA TYR A 249 -30.00 -9.29 2.71
C TYR A 249 -29.10 -10.13 3.63
N ILE A 250 -27.87 -10.38 3.19
CA ILE A 250 -26.85 -11.12 3.95
C ILE A 250 -25.73 -10.15 4.30
N ASP A 251 -25.43 -10.02 5.60
CA ASP A 251 -24.34 -9.19 6.11
C ASP A 251 -23.37 -10.02 6.96
N ILE A 252 -22.07 -9.84 6.70
CA ILE A 252 -21.03 -10.47 7.52
C ILE A 252 -20.68 -9.50 8.65
N VAL A 253 -21.14 -9.83 9.85
CA VAL A 253 -20.88 -9.01 11.03
C VAL A 253 -19.38 -8.98 11.33
N SER A 254 -18.77 -7.79 11.19
CA SER A 254 -17.35 -7.58 11.49
C SER A 254 -16.40 -8.40 10.58
N LEU A 255 -16.61 -8.36 9.26
CA LEU A 255 -15.77 -9.05 8.25
C LEU A 255 -14.26 -8.90 8.47
N TYR A 256 -13.72 -7.68 8.57
CA TYR A 256 -12.27 -7.49 8.73
C TYR A 256 -11.74 -8.08 10.05
N PRO A 257 -12.34 -7.80 11.23
CA PRO A 257 -11.97 -8.51 12.46
C PRO A 257 -12.04 -10.03 12.34
N TYR A 258 -13.04 -10.57 11.64
CA TYR A 258 -13.15 -12.02 11.41
C TYR A 258 -11.94 -12.54 10.60
N VAL A 259 -11.56 -11.88 9.51
CA VAL A 259 -10.37 -12.27 8.72
C VAL A 259 -9.11 -12.17 9.57
N MET A 260 -8.93 -11.10 10.35
CA MET A 260 -7.80 -10.92 11.26
C MET A 260 -7.69 -12.03 12.31
N LYS A 261 -8.82 -12.56 12.78
CA LYS A 261 -8.87 -13.63 13.78
C LYS A 261 -8.68 -15.03 13.17
N ALA A 262 -9.21 -15.26 11.99
CA ALA A 262 -9.37 -16.60 11.42
C ALA A 262 -8.26 -16.98 10.42
N ARG A 263 -7.44 -16.02 10.00
CA ARG A 263 -6.38 -16.22 9.00
C ARG A 263 -5.00 -16.03 9.61
N GLU A 264 -4.02 -16.66 8.99
CA GLU A 264 -2.60 -16.45 9.28
C GLU A 264 -2.07 -15.21 8.56
N PHE A 265 -1.10 -14.55 9.20
CA PHE A 265 -0.48 -13.33 8.69
C PHE A 265 1.04 -13.47 8.65
N PRO A 266 1.72 -12.78 7.71
CA PRO A 266 3.17 -12.85 7.62
C PRO A 266 3.82 -12.15 8.81
N ILE A 267 4.91 -12.73 9.33
CA ILE A 267 5.72 -12.13 10.40
C ILE A 267 7.20 -12.07 10.00
N GLY A 268 7.91 -11.06 10.49
CA GLY A 268 9.30 -10.82 10.10
C GLY A 268 9.47 -10.18 8.72
N HIS A 269 10.72 -10.09 8.26
CA HIS A 269 11.07 -9.53 6.96
C HIS A 269 10.88 -10.57 5.85
N PRO A 270 10.37 -10.17 4.67
CA PRO A 270 10.34 -11.06 3.53
C PRO A 270 11.72 -11.20 2.89
N THR A 271 11.93 -12.31 2.19
CA THR A 271 12.93 -12.41 1.14
C THR A 271 12.33 -11.85 -0.14
N VAL A 272 12.93 -10.79 -0.68
CA VAL A 272 12.53 -10.20 -1.96
C VAL A 272 13.22 -10.95 -3.07
N LEU A 273 12.45 -11.55 -3.97
CA LEU A 273 12.92 -12.32 -5.12
C LEU A 273 12.50 -11.61 -6.40
N THR A 274 13.40 -11.56 -7.38
CA THR A 274 13.16 -10.97 -8.70
C THR A 274 13.65 -11.91 -9.79
N ARG A 275 13.52 -11.51 -11.06
CA ARG A 275 13.66 -12.40 -12.22
C ARG A 275 14.90 -13.30 -12.24
N GLU A 276 16.03 -12.84 -11.72
CA GLU A 276 17.29 -13.59 -11.66
C GLU A 276 17.31 -14.69 -10.58
N THR A 277 16.45 -14.61 -9.57
CA THR A 277 16.34 -15.58 -8.46
C THR A 277 15.06 -16.40 -8.50
N LEU A 278 14.06 -16.01 -9.30
CA LEU A 278 12.79 -16.72 -9.42
C LEU A 278 12.96 -18.06 -10.17
N LEU A 279 12.51 -19.14 -9.54
CA LEU A 279 12.48 -20.49 -10.09
C LEU A 279 11.20 -20.67 -10.89
N ASN A 280 11.25 -20.52 -12.22
CA ASN A 280 10.05 -20.39 -13.04
C ASN A 280 9.79 -21.62 -13.93
N SER A 281 8.98 -22.56 -13.46
CA SER A 281 8.20 -23.45 -14.34
C SER A 281 6.85 -22.77 -14.65
N LEU A 282 6.86 -21.84 -15.60
CA LEU A 282 5.68 -21.13 -16.11
C LEU A 282 5.11 -21.84 -17.36
N PRO A 283 3.81 -21.64 -17.68
CA PRO A 283 2.82 -20.88 -16.93
C PRO A 283 2.29 -21.64 -15.70
N TRP A 284 1.88 -20.91 -14.66
CA TRP A 284 1.10 -21.50 -13.57
C TRP A 284 -0.36 -21.60 -13.98
N THR A 285 -0.94 -22.77 -13.79
CA THR A 285 -2.35 -23.06 -14.13
C THR A 285 -3.12 -23.70 -12.98
N ARG A 286 -2.43 -24.04 -11.89
CA ARG A 286 -2.98 -24.64 -10.66
C ARG A 286 -2.29 -24.06 -9.44
N PRO A 287 -2.95 -23.97 -8.27
CA PRO A 287 -2.35 -23.44 -7.04
C PRO A 287 -0.99 -24.06 -6.70
N ASN A 288 -0.83 -25.37 -6.86
CA ASN A 288 0.42 -26.08 -6.55
C ASN A 288 1.61 -25.71 -7.46
N ASN A 289 1.40 -24.91 -8.51
CA ASN A 289 2.51 -24.36 -9.30
C ASN A 289 3.16 -23.16 -8.62
N ASN A 290 2.44 -22.47 -7.73
CA ASN A 290 2.98 -21.35 -6.97
C ASN A 290 3.77 -21.87 -5.76
N ALA A 291 5.09 -21.72 -5.80
CA ALA A 291 5.99 -22.09 -4.70
C ALA A 291 6.13 -20.98 -3.63
N TYR A 292 5.49 -19.82 -3.82
CA TYR A 292 5.72 -18.64 -3.01
C TYR A 292 4.53 -18.26 -2.12
N LYS A 293 4.84 -17.85 -0.89
CA LYS A 293 3.86 -17.45 0.12
C LYS A 293 4.12 -16.00 0.54
N GLY A 294 3.27 -15.07 0.11
CA GLY A 294 3.43 -13.64 0.39
C GLY A 294 2.76 -12.76 -0.67
N LEU A 295 3.43 -11.67 -1.07
CA LEU A 295 2.97 -10.76 -2.12
C LEU A 295 3.69 -11.07 -3.44
N LEU A 296 2.96 -11.02 -4.55
CA LEU A 296 3.47 -11.38 -5.87
C LEU A 296 3.06 -10.35 -6.91
N LEU A 297 4.04 -9.81 -7.63
CA LEU A 297 3.86 -9.02 -8.84
C LEU A 297 3.91 -9.95 -10.05
N VAL A 298 2.74 -10.20 -10.64
CA VAL A 298 2.55 -11.24 -11.66
C VAL A 298 1.87 -10.73 -12.90
N ARG A 299 2.19 -11.34 -14.03
CA ARG A 299 1.40 -11.22 -15.25
C ARG A 299 0.34 -12.31 -15.30
N VAL A 300 -0.92 -11.89 -15.25
CA VAL A 300 -2.07 -12.81 -15.26
C VAL A 300 -2.81 -12.77 -16.59
N VAL A 301 -3.28 -13.93 -17.03
CA VAL A 301 -4.23 -14.09 -18.14
C VAL A 301 -5.53 -14.64 -17.55
N PRO A 302 -6.64 -13.90 -17.57
CA PRO A 302 -7.92 -14.43 -17.12
C PRO A 302 -8.45 -15.54 -18.04
N PRO A 303 -9.38 -16.38 -17.56
CA PRO A 303 -10.17 -17.25 -18.44
C PRO A 303 -11.14 -16.39 -19.27
N THR A 304 -11.64 -16.94 -20.38
CA THR A 304 -12.66 -16.26 -21.22
C THR A 304 -14.05 -16.25 -20.57
N SER A 305 -14.27 -17.09 -19.55
CA SER A 305 -15.49 -17.16 -18.74
C SER A 305 -15.17 -17.79 -17.38
N ILE A 306 -15.87 -17.38 -16.32
CA ILE A 306 -15.75 -17.94 -14.95
C ILE A 306 -17.04 -18.65 -14.55
N ARG A 307 -17.68 -19.38 -15.48
CA ARG A 307 -18.80 -20.30 -15.21
C ARG A 307 -19.93 -19.69 -14.37
N GLY A 308 -20.27 -18.42 -14.62
CA GLY A 308 -21.34 -17.70 -13.90
C GLY A 308 -20.94 -17.07 -12.56
N LEU A 309 -19.66 -17.17 -12.16
CA LEU A 309 -19.14 -16.47 -10.99
C LEU A 309 -18.59 -15.08 -11.38
N PRO A 310 -18.62 -14.11 -10.44
CA PRO A 310 -17.96 -12.82 -10.64
C PRO A 310 -16.44 -12.97 -10.83
N PRO A 311 -15.79 -12.15 -11.69
CA PRO A 311 -14.34 -12.13 -11.80
C PRO A 311 -13.64 -11.80 -10.49
N LEU A 312 -12.47 -12.40 -10.26
CA LEU A 312 -11.80 -12.33 -8.97
C LEU A 312 -10.76 -11.21 -8.87
N LEU A 313 -9.80 -11.20 -9.79
CA LEU A 313 -8.65 -10.33 -9.69
C LEU A 313 -8.99 -8.91 -10.14
N GLY A 314 -8.69 -7.94 -9.29
CA GLY A 314 -8.86 -6.53 -9.59
C GLY A 314 -7.78 -6.02 -10.54
N TYR A 315 -8.16 -5.25 -11.55
CA TYR A 315 -7.29 -4.58 -12.51
C TYR A 315 -7.54 -3.07 -12.48
N ARG A 316 -6.46 -2.29 -12.40
CA ARG A 316 -6.55 -0.83 -12.50
C ARG A 316 -6.35 -0.42 -13.96
N THR A 317 -7.40 0.13 -14.57
CA THR A 317 -7.38 0.64 -15.94
C THR A 317 -6.40 1.82 -16.07
N HIS A 318 -6.05 2.16 -17.31
CA HIS A 318 -5.16 3.29 -17.61
C HIS A 318 -5.65 4.64 -17.06
N ASP A 319 -6.97 4.80 -16.86
CA ASP A 319 -7.57 5.99 -16.23
C ASP A 319 -7.67 5.91 -14.70
N GLY A 320 -7.09 4.88 -14.08
CA GLY A 320 -6.95 4.75 -12.63
C GLY A 320 -8.09 4.02 -11.92
N ARG A 321 -9.15 3.62 -12.63
CA ARG A 321 -10.29 2.90 -12.02
C ARG A 321 -9.96 1.45 -11.72
N LEU A 322 -10.32 1.01 -10.51
CA LEU A 322 -10.28 -0.41 -10.17
C LEU A 322 -11.52 -1.10 -10.74
N THR A 323 -11.31 -2.13 -11.55
CA THR A 323 -12.34 -2.98 -12.14
C THR A 323 -12.00 -4.44 -11.90
N PHE A 324 -12.92 -5.36 -12.17
CA PHE A 324 -12.68 -6.81 -12.09
C PHE A 324 -12.97 -7.47 -13.45
N PRO A 325 -12.11 -7.29 -14.48
CA PRO A 325 -12.40 -7.74 -15.83
C PRO A 325 -11.83 -9.13 -16.14
N LEU A 326 -12.26 -9.69 -17.28
CA LEU A 326 -11.63 -10.87 -17.92
C LEU A 326 -10.71 -10.51 -19.10
N CYS A 327 -10.51 -9.22 -19.33
CA CYS A 327 -9.68 -8.65 -20.38
C CYS A 327 -9.27 -7.21 -20.01
N ALA A 328 -7.97 -6.96 -19.89
CA ALA A 328 -7.44 -5.60 -19.66
C ALA A 328 -7.89 -4.63 -20.77
N ALA A 329 -7.64 -4.97 -22.03
CA ALA A 329 -8.00 -4.11 -23.17
C ALA A 329 -9.50 -3.73 -23.18
N CYS A 330 -10.41 -4.67 -22.92
CA CYS A 330 -11.84 -4.34 -22.83
C CYS A 330 -12.16 -3.41 -21.66
N ALA A 331 -11.46 -3.53 -20.53
CA ALA A 331 -11.67 -2.66 -19.39
C ALA A 331 -11.16 -1.23 -19.67
N ASP A 332 -9.99 -1.12 -20.31
CA ASP A 332 -9.42 0.17 -20.72
C ASP A 332 -10.29 0.87 -21.77
N ASP A 333 -10.73 0.13 -22.79
CA ASP A 333 -11.59 0.64 -23.88
C ASP A 333 -13.07 0.77 -23.47
N ARG A 334 -13.44 0.29 -22.28
CA ARG A 334 -14.82 0.19 -21.77
C ARG A 334 -15.77 -0.53 -22.72
N GLN A 335 -15.25 -1.54 -23.40
CA GLN A 335 -15.97 -2.33 -24.39
C GLN A 335 -17.17 -3.05 -23.78
N GLN A 336 -18.35 -2.93 -24.41
CA GLN A 336 -19.60 -3.57 -23.97
C GLN A 336 -20.01 -4.79 -24.81
N HIS A 337 -19.33 -5.05 -25.93
CA HIS A 337 -19.60 -6.21 -26.78
C HIS A 337 -18.67 -7.39 -26.48
N GLN A 338 -18.94 -8.55 -27.09
CA GLN A 338 -18.14 -9.75 -26.93
C GLN A 338 -16.65 -9.50 -27.22
N CYS A 339 -15.78 -10.05 -26.37
CA CYS A 339 -14.34 -9.89 -26.46
C CYS A 339 -13.73 -10.84 -27.51
N HIS A 340 -12.89 -10.30 -28.38
CA HIS A 340 -12.09 -11.04 -29.37
C HIS A 340 -10.58 -10.80 -29.21
N HIS A 341 -10.16 -10.22 -28.08
CA HIS A 341 -8.77 -9.91 -27.79
C HIS A 341 -7.93 -11.18 -27.56
N SER A 342 -6.68 -11.14 -28.00
CA SER A 342 -5.68 -12.20 -27.76
C SER A 342 -5.33 -12.33 -26.27
N GLU A 343 -4.74 -13.45 -25.84
CA GLU A 343 -4.24 -13.59 -24.45
C GLU A 343 -3.28 -12.45 -24.07
N LYS A 344 -2.42 -12.01 -24.99
CA LYS A 344 -1.49 -10.87 -24.77
C LYS A 344 -2.24 -9.57 -24.45
N GLN A 345 -3.31 -9.26 -25.18
CA GLN A 345 -4.13 -8.06 -24.96
C GLN A 345 -5.03 -8.18 -23.72
N ARG A 346 -5.40 -9.40 -23.35
CA ARG A 346 -6.24 -9.68 -22.17
C ARG A 346 -5.44 -9.64 -20.87
N ALA A 347 -4.14 -9.89 -20.94
CA ALA A 347 -3.25 -9.97 -19.78
C ALA A 347 -2.88 -8.60 -19.21
N TRP A 348 -2.57 -8.57 -17.91
CA TRP A 348 -2.00 -7.41 -17.23
C TRP A 348 -1.00 -7.82 -16.18
N VAL A 349 -0.20 -6.84 -15.72
CA VAL A 349 0.70 -6.98 -14.57
C VAL A 349 0.08 -6.25 -13.39
N SER A 350 -0.02 -6.92 -12.24
CA SER A 350 -0.39 -6.29 -10.97
C SER A 350 0.08 -7.13 -9.79
N GLY A 351 0.08 -6.52 -8.61
CA GLY A 351 0.42 -7.16 -7.35
C GLY A 351 -0.79 -7.84 -6.73
N TYR A 352 -0.61 -9.02 -6.16
CA TYR A 352 -1.64 -9.76 -5.46
C TYR A 352 -1.06 -10.51 -4.28
N THR A 353 -1.90 -10.86 -3.32
CA THR A 353 -1.54 -11.86 -2.33
C THR A 353 -1.47 -13.25 -2.97
N HIS A 354 -0.64 -14.13 -2.42
CA HIS A 354 -0.61 -15.54 -2.84
C HIS A 354 -1.99 -16.22 -2.68
N VAL A 355 -2.83 -15.77 -1.73
CA VAL A 355 -4.20 -16.25 -1.53
C VAL A 355 -5.08 -15.93 -2.73
N GLU A 356 -5.04 -14.68 -3.20
CA GLU A 356 -5.77 -14.25 -4.41
C GLU A 356 -5.26 -14.96 -5.66
N VAL A 357 -3.93 -15.08 -5.84
CA VAL A 357 -3.33 -15.77 -6.98
C VAL A 357 -3.75 -17.23 -7.01
N ASN A 358 -3.64 -17.94 -5.88
CA ASN A 358 -4.03 -19.34 -5.79
C ASN A 358 -5.52 -19.51 -6.08
N LYS A 359 -6.37 -18.62 -5.54
CA LYS A 359 -7.81 -18.67 -5.84
C LYS A 359 -8.11 -18.37 -7.31
N ALA A 360 -7.37 -17.46 -7.94
CA ALA A 360 -7.50 -17.16 -9.36
C ALA A 360 -7.13 -18.38 -10.23
N LEU A 361 -6.06 -19.10 -9.87
CA LEU A 361 -5.65 -20.31 -10.57
C LEU A 361 -6.75 -21.41 -10.51
N GLU A 362 -7.44 -21.57 -9.38
CA GLU A 362 -8.61 -22.47 -9.28
C GLU A 362 -9.75 -22.06 -10.22
N LEU A 363 -9.92 -20.75 -10.43
CA LEU A 363 -10.94 -20.18 -11.31
C LEU A 363 -10.54 -20.17 -12.79
N GLY A 364 -9.38 -20.73 -13.14
CA GLY A 364 -8.91 -20.87 -14.52
C GLY A 364 -8.09 -19.69 -15.05
N TYR A 365 -7.67 -18.76 -14.18
CA TYR A 365 -6.64 -17.79 -14.54
C TYR A 365 -5.30 -18.53 -14.77
N LYS A 366 -4.39 -17.91 -15.53
CA LYS A 366 -3.02 -18.37 -15.71
C LYS A 366 -2.06 -17.28 -15.26
N VAL A 367 -0.96 -17.64 -14.62
CA VAL A 367 0.19 -16.74 -14.45
C VAL A 367 1.21 -17.09 -15.52
N ILE A 368 1.55 -16.12 -16.38
CA ILE A 368 2.48 -16.33 -17.51
C ILE A 368 3.83 -15.67 -17.30
N ASP A 369 3.96 -14.80 -16.28
CA ASP A 369 5.21 -14.18 -15.87
C ASP A 369 5.15 -13.80 -14.39
N VAL A 370 6.30 -13.84 -13.71
CA VAL A 370 6.46 -13.43 -12.30
C VAL A 370 7.61 -12.44 -12.27
N HIS A 371 7.34 -11.22 -11.83
CA HIS A 371 8.30 -10.12 -11.88
C HIS A 371 9.01 -9.92 -10.54
N GLU A 372 8.26 -10.00 -9.44
CA GLU A 372 8.76 -9.78 -8.09
C GLU A 372 7.92 -10.58 -7.09
N VAL A 373 8.55 -11.14 -6.07
CA VAL A 373 7.90 -11.87 -4.98
C VAL A 373 8.47 -11.40 -3.65
N TRP A 374 7.60 -11.10 -2.69
CA TRP A 374 7.98 -10.93 -1.29
C TRP A 374 7.58 -12.19 -0.56
N HIS A 375 8.52 -13.11 -0.39
CA HIS A 375 8.30 -14.40 0.25
C HIS A 375 8.48 -14.29 1.75
N TYR A 376 7.51 -14.76 2.53
CA TYR A 376 7.59 -14.82 3.99
C TYR A 376 7.69 -16.26 4.45
N GLU A 377 8.80 -16.59 5.10
CA GLU A 377 9.06 -17.92 5.68
C GLU A 377 8.16 -18.21 6.90
N ARG A 378 7.85 -17.17 7.67
CA ARG A 378 7.12 -17.30 8.94
C ARG A 378 5.76 -16.63 8.88
N TRP A 379 4.78 -17.35 9.40
CA TRP A 379 3.37 -16.95 9.46
C TRP A 379 2.80 -17.28 10.83
N ASP A 380 1.90 -16.43 11.32
CA ASP A 380 1.27 -16.58 12.62
C ASP A 380 -0.26 -16.59 12.48
N PRO A 381 -0.94 -17.71 12.78
CA PRO A 381 -2.41 -17.81 12.74
C PRO A 381 -3.11 -17.09 13.91
N ASP A 382 -2.39 -16.77 14.97
CA ASP A 382 -2.94 -16.21 16.20
C ASP A 382 -2.56 -14.73 16.39
N LEU A 383 -1.84 -14.12 15.43
CA LEU A 383 -1.29 -12.74 15.49
C LEU A 383 -2.28 -11.70 16.04
N PHE A 384 -3.52 -11.71 15.56
CA PHE A 384 -4.57 -10.78 16.00
C PHE A 384 -5.67 -11.45 16.83
N LYS A 385 -5.64 -12.77 17.01
CA LYS A 385 -6.73 -13.53 17.61
C LYS A 385 -7.04 -13.08 19.04
N GLY A 386 -6.02 -12.89 19.87
CA GLY A 386 -6.20 -12.39 21.24
C GLY A 386 -6.86 -10.99 21.26
N TYR A 387 -6.38 -10.09 20.41
CA TYR A 387 -6.91 -8.73 20.29
C TYR A 387 -8.38 -8.75 19.84
N VAL A 388 -8.68 -9.46 18.75
CA VAL A 388 -10.04 -9.54 18.20
C VAL A 388 -10.99 -10.21 19.19
N ASN A 389 -10.60 -11.33 19.80
CA ASN A 389 -11.44 -12.02 20.79
C ASN A 389 -11.79 -11.11 21.97
N THR A 390 -10.85 -10.28 22.41
CA THR A 390 -11.05 -9.33 23.52
C THR A 390 -12.11 -8.29 23.13
N PHE A 391 -11.91 -7.57 22.02
CA PHE A 391 -12.81 -6.46 21.66
C PHE A 391 -14.15 -6.91 21.07
N VAL A 392 -14.20 -8.05 20.37
CA VAL A 392 -15.46 -8.65 19.92
C VAL A 392 -16.24 -9.20 21.12
N GLY A 393 -15.57 -9.86 22.07
CA GLY A 393 -16.19 -10.31 23.31
C GLY A 393 -16.78 -9.16 24.13
N LEU A 394 -15.99 -8.10 24.38
CA LEU A 394 -16.46 -6.89 25.07
C LEU A 394 -17.64 -6.24 24.35
N LYS A 395 -17.56 -6.09 23.03
CA LYS A 395 -18.65 -5.57 22.19
C LYS A 395 -19.92 -6.41 22.36
N GLN A 396 -19.80 -7.74 22.43
CA GLN A 396 -20.94 -8.63 22.57
C GLN A 396 -21.55 -8.56 23.97
N GLN A 397 -20.73 -8.61 25.03
CA GLN A 397 -21.21 -8.47 26.42
C GLN A 397 -21.92 -7.14 26.64
N ALA A 398 -21.37 -6.05 26.10
CA ALA A 398 -21.95 -4.70 26.20
C ALA A 398 -23.22 -4.50 25.35
N SER A 399 -23.59 -5.47 24.51
CA SER A 399 -24.84 -5.42 23.75
C SER A 399 -26.05 -5.85 24.59
N GLY A 400 -25.82 -6.44 25.77
CA GLY A 400 -26.85 -7.10 26.54
C GLY A 400 -27.29 -8.44 25.92
N TRP A 401 -28.35 -9.02 26.48
CA TRP A 401 -28.90 -10.28 26.02
C TRP A 401 -29.69 -10.11 24.71
N PRO A 402 -29.59 -11.04 23.75
CA PRO A 402 -30.42 -11.02 22.56
C PRO A 402 -31.91 -11.11 22.89
N GLN A 403 -32.74 -10.65 21.96
CA GLN A 403 -34.19 -10.86 22.07
C GLN A 403 -34.50 -12.36 22.15
N GLY A 404 -35.33 -12.75 23.13
CA GLY A 404 -35.66 -14.15 23.40
C GLY A 404 -34.70 -14.91 24.32
N CYS A 405 -33.65 -14.27 24.85
CA CYS A 405 -32.77 -14.84 25.88
C CYS A 405 -33.11 -14.31 27.29
N GLU A 406 -34.19 -14.81 27.88
CA GLU A 406 -34.69 -14.34 29.17
C GLU A 406 -34.34 -15.29 30.32
N THR A 407 -34.53 -16.59 30.10
CA THR A 407 -34.29 -17.67 31.07
C THR A 407 -32.80 -17.98 31.24
N LEU A 408 -32.44 -18.62 32.36
CA LEU A 408 -31.05 -19.00 32.62
C LEU A 408 -30.54 -20.00 31.58
N GLU A 409 -31.38 -20.94 31.16
CA GLU A 409 -31.08 -21.97 30.16
C GLU A 409 -30.81 -21.34 28.79
N GLN A 410 -31.63 -20.37 28.37
CA GLN A 410 -31.41 -19.63 27.11
C GLN A 410 -30.11 -18.85 27.15
N LYS A 411 -29.81 -18.19 28.28
CA LYS A 411 -28.57 -17.43 28.45
C LYS A 411 -27.33 -18.32 28.44
N GLN A 412 -27.38 -19.46 29.13
CA GLN A 412 -26.31 -20.47 29.11
C GLN A 412 -26.09 -21.04 27.72
N ARG A 413 -27.17 -21.39 27.02
CA ARG A 413 -27.12 -21.87 25.64
C ARG A 413 -26.53 -20.80 24.71
N TYR A 414 -26.96 -19.55 24.82
CA TYR A 414 -26.39 -18.46 24.03
C TYR A 414 -24.87 -18.31 24.22
N VAL A 415 -24.39 -18.39 25.46
CA VAL A 415 -22.95 -18.32 25.75
C VAL A 415 -22.21 -19.54 25.18
N ALA A 416 -22.77 -20.75 25.32
CA ALA A 416 -22.19 -21.97 24.76
C ALA A 416 -22.14 -21.92 23.22
N ASP A 417 -23.24 -21.49 22.58
CA ASP A 417 -23.33 -21.34 21.12
C ASP A 417 -22.30 -20.29 20.63
N PHE A 418 -22.15 -19.18 21.35
CA PHE A 418 -21.16 -18.15 21.01
C PHE A 418 -19.72 -18.66 21.19
N GLU A 419 -19.42 -19.40 22.25
CA GLU A 419 -18.10 -20.01 22.45
C GLU A 419 -17.81 -21.08 21.39
N GLN A 420 -18.81 -21.87 20.99
CA GLN A 420 -18.67 -22.89 19.95
C GLN A 420 -18.42 -22.28 18.57
N VAL A 421 -19.17 -21.23 18.20
CA VAL A 421 -19.09 -20.60 16.87
C VAL A 421 -17.93 -19.63 16.77
N GLU A 422 -17.73 -18.80 17.80
CA GLU A 422 -16.71 -17.74 17.79
C GLU A 422 -15.43 -18.15 18.53
N GLY A 423 -15.41 -19.19 19.37
CA GLY A 423 -14.24 -19.46 20.21
C GLY A 423 -13.97 -18.34 21.23
N ILE A 424 -15.00 -17.57 21.60
CA ILE A 424 -14.93 -16.48 22.57
C ILE A 424 -15.87 -16.85 23.73
N ARG A 425 -15.30 -17.05 24.91
CA ARG A 425 -16.11 -17.32 26.11
C ARG A 425 -16.61 -16.01 26.72
N LEU A 426 -17.92 -15.82 26.72
CA LEU A 426 -18.56 -14.67 27.36
C LEU A 426 -18.75 -14.92 28.87
N GLU A 427 -18.55 -13.88 29.67
CA GLU A 427 -18.85 -13.89 31.09
C GLU A 427 -20.30 -13.47 31.31
N MET A 428 -21.19 -14.41 31.64
CA MET A 428 -22.63 -14.16 31.84
C MET A 428 -22.92 -12.98 32.78
N ALA A 429 -22.13 -12.82 33.84
CA ALA A 429 -22.27 -11.74 34.83
C ALA A 429 -21.93 -10.35 34.27
N LYS A 430 -21.21 -10.27 33.15
CA LYS A 430 -20.82 -9.01 32.49
C LYS A 430 -21.69 -8.69 31.27
N VAL A 431 -22.66 -9.55 30.91
CA VAL A 431 -23.58 -9.30 29.80
C VAL A 431 -24.65 -8.32 30.27
N GLU A 432 -24.46 -7.05 29.91
CA GLU A 432 -25.31 -5.94 30.28
C GLU A 432 -25.34 -4.92 29.13
N PHE A 433 -26.50 -4.31 28.90
CA PHE A 433 -26.60 -3.27 27.88
C PHE A 433 -25.80 -2.02 28.29
N ASN A 434 -24.68 -1.79 27.60
CA ASN A 434 -23.79 -0.65 27.82
C ASN A 434 -23.39 -0.03 26.48
N PRO A 435 -24.11 1.00 26.01
CA PRO A 435 -23.88 1.59 24.69
C PRO A 435 -22.49 2.24 24.55
N GLY A 436 -21.96 2.82 25.63
CA GLY A 436 -20.63 3.44 25.64
C GLY A 436 -19.50 2.42 25.47
N LEU A 437 -19.51 1.36 26.27
CA LEU A 437 -18.52 0.27 26.15
C LEU A 437 -18.63 -0.44 24.79
N ARG A 438 -19.85 -0.69 24.32
CA ARG A 438 -20.09 -1.28 23.00
C ARG A 438 -19.47 -0.43 21.89
N MET A 439 -19.65 0.89 21.93
CA MET A 439 -19.07 1.81 20.96
C MET A 439 -17.54 1.74 20.97
N ILE A 440 -16.93 1.82 22.15
CA ILE A 440 -15.47 1.75 22.32
C ILE A 440 -14.92 0.43 21.77
N ALA A 441 -15.50 -0.70 22.17
CA ALA A 441 -15.07 -2.02 21.74
C ALA A 441 -15.21 -2.21 20.22
N LYS A 442 -16.32 -1.73 19.63
CA LYS A 442 -16.53 -1.75 18.17
C LYS A 442 -15.48 -0.89 17.44
N ILE A 443 -15.18 0.30 17.96
CA ILE A 443 -14.19 1.20 17.36
C ILE A 443 -12.81 0.55 17.38
N LEU A 444 -12.36 0.03 18.52
CA LEU A 444 -11.06 -0.62 18.63
C LEU A 444 -10.94 -1.84 17.70
N ALA A 445 -11.97 -2.70 17.68
CA ALA A 445 -12.01 -3.85 16.77
C ALA A 445 -11.90 -3.45 15.28
N ASN A 446 -12.59 -2.39 14.85
CA ASN A 446 -12.68 -2.02 13.43
C ASN A 446 -11.55 -1.10 12.96
N SER A 447 -10.99 -0.25 13.83
CA SER A 447 -10.03 0.78 13.42
C SER A 447 -8.59 0.27 13.27
N LEU A 448 -8.28 -0.93 13.77
CA LEU A 448 -6.91 -1.47 13.75
C LEU A 448 -6.39 -1.67 12.32
N TRP A 449 -7.15 -2.34 11.44
CA TRP A 449 -6.75 -2.57 10.06
C TRP A 449 -6.44 -1.27 9.32
N GLY A 450 -7.34 -0.28 9.44
CA GLY A 450 -7.17 1.02 8.79
C GLY A 450 -5.90 1.75 9.25
N LYS A 451 -5.45 1.51 10.49
CA LYS A 451 -4.20 2.06 11.00
C LYS A 451 -2.98 1.38 10.39
N LEU A 452 -3.00 0.06 10.20
CA LEU A 452 -1.91 -0.69 9.55
C LEU A 452 -1.73 -0.28 8.08
N ALA A 453 -2.82 0.14 7.43
CA ALA A 453 -2.87 0.61 6.04
C ALA A 453 -2.74 2.14 5.87
N GLN A 454 -2.38 2.90 6.92
CA GLN A 454 -2.47 4.36 6.90
C GLN A 454 -1.70 4.98 5.72
N ARG A 455 -2.36 5.89 5.01
CA ARG A 455 -1.73 6.61 3.89
C ARG A 455 -0.66 7.58 4.38
N VAL A 456 0.37 7.74 3.56
CA VAL A 456 1.45 8.71 3.77
C VAL A 456 1.09 10.01 3.08
N GLY A 457 1.57 11.14 3.61
CA GLY A 457 1.33 12.45 2.99
C GLY A 457 -0.12 12.93 3.15
N GLY A 458 -0.73 12.67 4.32
CA GLY A 458 -1.98 13.30 4.69
C GLY A 458 -1.85 14.82 4.76
N THR A 459 -2.98 15.52 4.63
CA THR A 459 -3.03 16.95 4.87
C THR A 459 -2.78 17.23 6.35
N GLU A 460 -1.80 18.09 6.64
CA GLU A 460 -1.48 18.57 7.98
C GLU A 460 -1.98 20.01 8.13
N ILE A 461 -2.49 20.32 9.32
CA ILE A 461 -2.79 21.70 9.70
C ILE A 461 -1.63 22.19 10.55
N ARG A 462 -0.97 23.26 10.11
CA ARG A 462 0.05 23.98 10.87
C ARG A 462 -0.46 25.35 11.24
N TYR A 463 -0.06 25.83 12.40
CA TYR A 463 -0.38 27.17 12.86
C TYR A 463 0.90 27.99 12.90
N ALA A 464 0.87 29.14 12.24
CA ALA A 464 1.91 30.15 12.35
C ALA A 464 1.40 31.29 13.23
N ARG A 465 2.21 31.70 14.20
CA ARG A 465 1.90 32.82 15.11
C ARG A 465 2.62 34.10 14.74
N THR A 466 3.54 34.02 13.78
CA THR A 466 4.29 35.16 13.28
C THR A 466 4.38 35.13 11.75
N PRO A 467 4.58 36.28 11.09
CA PRO A 467 4.82 36.32 9.64
C PRO A 467 6.03 35.45 9.22
N ALA A 468 7.07 35.37 10.05
CA ALA A 468 8.26 34.56 9.75
C ALA A 468 7.94 33.06 9.73
N GLU A 469 7.17 32.56 10.70
CA GLU A 469 6.70 31.17 10.71
C GLU A 469 5.79 30.88 9.51
N PHE A 470 4.93 31.83 9.15
CA PHE A 470 4.05 31.71 7.99
C PHE A 470 4.85 31.57 6.68
N HIS A 471 5.84 32.45 6.46
CA HIS A 471 6.73 32.36 5.30
C HIS A 471 7.55 31.07 5.27
N GLN A 472 8.06 30.62 6.41
CA GLN A 472 8.77 29.33 6.49
C GLN A 472 7.91 28.15 6.03
N ILE A 473 6.62 28.14 6.39
CA ILE A 473 5.70 27.07 5.94
C ILE A 473 5.46 27.15 4.43
N LEU A 474 5.27 28.35 3.88
CA LEU A 474 5.01 28.55 2.45
C LEU A 474 6.22 28.25 1.56
N GLU A 475 7.42 28.54 2.05
CA GLU A 475 8.68 28.39 1.31
C GLU A 475 9.35 27.03 1.54
N ASP A 476 8.82 26.18 2.42
CA ASP A 476 9.35 24.84 2.66
C ASP A 476 9.29 23.99 1.37
N PRO A 477 10.44 23.65 0.76
CA PRO A 477 10.46 22.93 -0.51
C PRO A 477 9.90 21.51 -0.38
N THR A 478 9.73 20.99 0.84
CA THR A 478 9.19 19.65 1.11
C THR A 478 7.66 19.61 1.20
N LEU A 479 7.01 20.78 1.24
CA LEU A 479 5.57 20.91 1.41
C LEU A 479 4.90 21.46 0.15
N ASP A 480 3.69 20.98 -0.11
CA ASP A 480 2.68 21.63 -0.93
C ASP A 480 1.75 22.40 0.02
N THR A 481 1.73 23.73 -0.09
CA THR A 481 0.70 24.52 0.60
C THR A 481 -0.59 24.42 -0.20
N LEU A 482 -1.64 23.90 0.44
CA LEU A 482 -2.94 23.69 -0.18
C LEU A 482 -3.89 24.88 0.04
N ASP A 483 -3.87 25.44 1.25
CA ASP A 483 -4.77 26.51 1.67
C ASP A 483 -4.19 27.23 2.90
N PHE A 484 -4.65 28.45 3.18
CA PHE A 484 -4.40 29.12 4.45
C PHE A 484 -5.54 30.07 4.82
N ALA A 485 -5.74 30.27 6.13
CA ALA A 485 -6.73 31.20 6.65
C ALA A 485 -6.17 31.97 7.86
N HIS A 486 -6.39 33.29 7.86
CA HIS A 486 -6.12 34.15 9.01
C HIS A 486 -7.20 33.89 10.08
N VAL A 487 -6.83 33.22 11.18
CA VAL A 487 -7.76 32.85 12.26
C VAL A 487 -7.93 34.02 13.24
N SER A 488 -6.85 34.75 13.50
CA SER A 488 -6.83 35.99 14.28
C SER A 488 -5.67 36.88 13.83
N GLU A 489 -5.54 38.08 14.39
CA GLU A 489 -4.41 38.99 14.13
C GLU A 489 -3.03 38.37 14.44
N GLU A 490 -2.99 37.33 15.27
CA GLU A 490 -1.76 36.67 15.74
C GLU A 490 -1.67 35.20 15.32
N MET A 491 -2.56 34.71 14.45
CA MET A 491 -2.58 33.30 14.11
C MET A 491 -3.10 33.01 12.70
N ASP A 492 -2.24 32.38 11.92
CA ASP A 492 -2.55 31.84 10.60
C ASP A 492 -2.65 30.32 10.68
N ARG A 493 -3.69 29.78 10.07
CA ARG A 493 -3.87 28.34 9.88
C ARG A 493 -3.46 28.00 8.45
N CYS A 494 -2.36 27.27 8.30
CA CYS A 494 -1.89 26.75 7.02
C CYS A 494 -2.26 25.28 6.87
N VAL A 495 -2.83 24.93 5.73
CA VAL A 495 -3.17 23.57 5.34
C VAL A 495 -2.10 23.12 4.34
N VAL A 496 -1.25 22.19 4.78
CA VAL A 496 -0.09 21.74 3.99
C VAL A 496 -0.12 20.24 3.75
N ARG A 497 0.65 19.78 2.78
CA ARG A 497 0.85 18.36 2.50
C ARG A 497 2.31 18.11 2.19
N LYS A 498 2.90 17.05 2.72
CA LYS A 498 4.26 16.68 2.35
C LYS A 498 4.29 16.13 0.92
N LYS A 499 5.18 16.64 0.06
CA LYS A 499 5.34 16.13 -1.31
C LYS A 499 5.73 14.66 -1.28
N ALA A 500 5.29 13.89 -2.28
CA ALA A 500 5.43 12.43 -2.31
C ALA A 500 6.88 11.94 -2.19
N GLU A 501 7.85 12.71 -2.69
CA GLU A 501 9.29 12.41 -2.59
C GLU A 501 9.89 12.60 -1.19
N PHE A 502 9.27 13.42 -0.34
CA PHE A 502 9.71 13.66 1.05
C PHE A 502 8.80 12.97 2.08
N ALA A 503 7.72 12.32 1.62
CA ALA A 503 6.74 11.68 2.46
C ALA A 503 7.29 10.32 2.98
N THR A 504 7.49 10.22 4.29
CA THR A 504 7.95 9.01 4.97
C THR A 504 6.76 8.28 5.59
N ALA A 505 6.64 6.98 5.38
CA ALA A 505 5.60 6.21 6.05
C ALA A 505 5.68 6.35 7.56
N PRO A 506 4.53 6.45 8.27
CA PRO A 506 4.51 6.27 9.70
C PRO A 506 5.22 4.97 10.08
N GLU A 507 5.96 4.97 11.20
CA GLU A 507 6.56 3.76 11.79
C GLU A 507 5.52 2.67 12.14
N THR A 508 4.24 3.04 12.08
CA THR A 508 3.09 2.21 12.41
C THR A 508 2.48 1.48 11.21
N ASN A 509 2.95 1.76 9.98
CA ASN A 509 2.46 1.09 8.78
C ASN A 509 2.99 -0.34 8.66
N CYS A 510 2.08 -1.27 8.39
CA CYS A 510 2.41 -2.66 8.06
C CYS A 510 1.56 -3.10 6.86
N LEU A 511 1.93 -2.59 5.67
CA LEU A 511 1.15 -2.78 4.44
C LEU A 511 1.00 -4.23 4.01
N PRO A 512 2.04 -5.10 4.07
CA PRO A 512 1.87 -6.49 3.68
C PRO A 512 0.80 -7.19 4.53
N VAL A 513 0.80 -6.99 5.84
CA VAL A 513 -0.23 -7.54 6.73
C VAL A 513 -1.62 -7.00 6.39
N ALA A 514 -1.72 -5.69 6.14
CA ALA A 514 -3.00 -5.08 5.76
C ALA A 514 -3.56 -5.60 4.42
N ALA A 515 -2.69 -6.03 3.49
CA ALA A 515 -3.10 -6.60 2.21
C ALA A 515 -3.70 -8.02 2.32
N PHE A 516 -3.49 -8.72 3.44
CA PHE A 516 -4.06 -10.05 3.71
C PHE A 516 -5.43 -10.02 4.40
N VAL A 517 -5.96 -8.83 4.71
CA VAL A 517 -7.29 -8.61 5.29
C VAL A 517 -8.24 -8.15 4.19
#